data_AF-A0A532TE72-F1
#
_entry.id   AF-A0A532TE72-F1
#
_cell.length_a   1.000
_cell.length_b   1.000
_cell.length_c   1.000
_cell.angle_alpha   90.00
_cell.angle_beta   90.00
_cell.angle_gamma   90.00
#
_symmetry.space_group_name_H-M   'P 1'
#
loop_
_entity.id
_entity.type
_entity.pdbx_description
1 polymer ?
#
loop_
_entity_poly.entity_id
_entity_poly.type
_entity_poly.pdbx_seq_one_letter_code
_entity_poly.pdbx_strand_id
1 'polypeptide(L)'
;MKYTIYRWYTPVKTPQIEAIELECRGIGTEENPIIIEPSVKIPQIFFLKGSNIHILIKNFNSNKNRISINSCKNVNVEDCILKSCILNHSPHTNIRKISADYLKISYCSYTDVKDSVFKRVKIQNSTLHISFLNCTINRIRKSHTRGINFENTKILKLYTYKSIKYIFSDYKLAFVTVISVTTGILIFFLIFFYSLPMGTKGVIYPILLLGGLIFLMIFLKYISWRERKEFRSKSDL
;
A
#
# COMPACT_ATOMS: atom_id res chain seq x y z
N MET A 1 3.55 -33.06 2.29
CA MET A 1 4.64 -32.23 1.74
C MET A 1 4.88 -31.10 2.74
N LYS A 2 6.13 -30.78 3.08
CA LYS A 2 6.44 -29.74 4.07
C LYS A 2 6.51 -28.37 3.40
N TYR A 3 5.84 -27.37 3.96
CA TYR A 3 5.94 -25.99 3.49
C TYR A 3 6.59 -25.11 4.54
N THR A 4 7.57 -24.31 4.12
CA THR A 4 8.22 -23.34 4.98
C THR A 4 7.30 -22.14 5.17
N ILE A 5 6.72 -22.01 6.36
CA ILE A 5 5.93 -20.84 6.76
C ILE A 5 6.80 -20.00 7.69
N TYR A 6 6.94 -18.71 7.39
CA TYR A 6 7.79 -17.85 8.20
C TYR A 6 6.99 -17.27 9.36
N ARG A 7 7.50 -17.43 10.58
CA ARG A 7 6.99 -16.78 11.79
C ARG A 7 7.80 -15.51 12.03
N TRP A 8 7.10 -14.41 12.28
CA TRP A 8 7.71 -13.17 12.75
C TRP A 8 7.56 -13.06 14.25
N TYR A 9 8.69 -12.97 14.97
CA TYR A 9 8.70 -12.47 16.33
C TYR A 9 9.06 -10.99 16.31
N THR A 10 8.38 -10.20 17.13
CA THR A 10 8.92 -8.92 17.60
C THR A 10 9.42 -9.11 19.02
N PRO A 11 10.70 -9.46 19.25
CA PRO A 11 11.34 -9.19 20.53
C PRO A 11 11.74 -7.71 20.58
N VAL A 12 11.86 -7.20 21.80
CA VAL A 12 12.08 -5.80 22.17
C VAL A 12 13.37 -5.19 21.59
N LYS A 13 14.27 -5.95 20.94
CA LYS A 13 15.58 -5.43 20.47
C LYS A 13 16.07 -5.87 19.08
N THR A 14 15.48 -6.85 18.39
CA THR A 14 15.82 -7.17 16.98
C THR A 14 14.80 -8.17 16.40
N PRO A 15 14.19 -7.94 15.22
CA PRO A 15 13.26 -8.90 14.64
C PRO A 15 14.02 -10.15 14.14
N GLN A 16 13.73 -11.30 14.75
CA GLN A 16 14.18 -12.61 14.26
C GLN A 16 13.03 -13.25 13.45
N ILE A 17 13.36 -13.70 12.24
CA ILE A 17 12.46 -14.45 11.36
C ILE A 17 12.81 -15.93 11.55
N GLU A 18 11.96 -16.66 12.27
CA GLU A 18 12.10 -18.11 12.36
C GLU A 18 11.21 -18.76 11.30
N ALA A 19 11.82 -19.52 10.40
CA ALA A 19 11.09 -20.40 9.52
C ALA A 19 10.56 -21.58 10.33
N ILE A 20 9.24 -21.74 10.40
CA ILE A 20 8.60 -22.91 10.99
C ILE A 20 8.07 -23.75 9.83
N GLU A 21 8.56 -24.97 9.72
CA GLU A 21 7.92 -25.95 8.84
C GLU A 21 6.56 -26.30 9.42
N LEU A 22 5.50 -26.01 8.67
CA LEU A 22 4.17 -26.45 9.02
C LEU A 22 3.79 -27.60 8.10
N GLU A 23 3.31 -28.68 8.72
CA GLU A 23 2.65 -29.76 8.00
C GLU A 23 1.26 -29.28 7.59
N CYS A 24 1.16 -28.82 6.35
CA CYS A 24 -0.11 -28.46 5.73
C CYS A 24 -0.54 -29.57 4.78
N ARG A 25 -1.85 -29.68 4.56
CA ARG A 25 -2.41 -30.55 3.53
C ARG A 25 -2.36 -29.85 2.18
N GLY A 26 -2.34 -30.63 1.11
CA GLY A 26 -2.32 -30.15 -0.27
C GLY A 26 -0.92 -29.87 -0.81
N ILE A 27 -0.84 -29.65 -2.13
CA ILE A 27 0.43 -29.44 -2.85
C ILE A 27 0.59 -28.02 -3.42
N GLY A 28 -0.41 -27.15 -3.23
CA GLY A 28 -0.38 -25.75 -3.63
C GLY A 28 -0.74 -25.49 -5.09
N THR A 29 -1.38 -26.45 -5.77
CA THR A 29 -1.98 -26.27 -7.09
C THR A 29 -3.43 -25.81 -6.98
N GLU A 30 -4.05 -25.43 -8.10
CA GLU A 30 -5.44 -24.97 -8.11
C GLU A 30 -6.42 -26.05 -7.66
N GLU A 31 -6.21 -27.29 -8.10
CA GLU A 31 -7.03 -28.45 -7.74
C GLU A 31 -6.75 -28.93 -6.31
N ASN A 32 -5.53 -28.72 -5.82
CA ASN A 32 -5.10 -29.16 -4.50
C ASN A 32 -4.32 -28.06 -3.76
N PRO A 33 -5.03 -27.00 -3.33
CA PRO A 33 -4.41 -25.85 -2.67
C PRO A 33 -3.81 -26.24 -1.32
N ILE A 34 -2.87 -25.45 -0.82
CA ILE A 34 -2.39 -25.63 0.55
C ILE A 34 -3.52 -25.30 1.51
N ILE A 35 -3.96 -26.28 2.28
CA ILE A 35 -5.04 -26.13 3.26
C ILE A 35 -4.45 -25.87 4.64
N ILE A 36 -4.83 -24.73 5.20
CA ILE A 36 -4.46 -24.30 6.56
C ILE A 36 -5.74 -24.25 7.39
N GLU A 37 -5.82 -25.15 8.36
CA GLU A 37 -6.98 -25.38 9.23
C GLU A 37 -6.56 -25.26 10.71
N PRO A 38 -7.51 -25.16 11.66
CA PRO A 38 -7.23 -24.99 13.08
C PRO A 38 -6.42 -26.12 13.72
N SER A 39 -6.45 -27.30 13.13
CA SER A 39 -5.64 -28.46 13.53
C SER A 39 -4.14 -28.20 13.38
N VAL A 40 -3.76 -27.28 12.49
CA VAL A 40 -2.39 -26.81 12.31
C VAL A 40 -2.10 -25.77 13.39
N LYS A 41 -1.14 -26.03 14.28
CA LYS A 41 -0.66 -25.07 15.28
C LYS A 41 0.03 -23.88 14.61
N ILE A 42 -0.74 -22.94 14.08
CA ILE A 42 -0.20 -21.71 13.51
C ILE A 42 0.18 -20.71 14.61
N PRO A 43 1.29 -19.98 14.42
CA PRO A 43 1.65 -18.90 15.32
C PRO A 43 0.67 -17.72 15.22
N GLN A 44 0.61 -16.92 16.29
CA GLN A 44 -0.25 -15.72 16.33
C GLN A 44 0.04 -14.74 15.19
N ILE A 45 1.25 -14.75 14.62
CA ILE A 45 1.60 -14.01 13.42
C ILE A 45 2.22 -15.00 12.46
N PHE A 46 1.58 -15.21 11.32
CA PHE A 46 2.12 -16.09 10.28
C PHE A 46 2.19 -15.37 8.93
N PHE A 47 3.26 -15.67 8.21
CA PHE A 47 3.57 -15.10 6.92
C PHE A 47 3.71 -16.21 5.89
N LEU A 48 2.86 -16.16 4.86
CA LEU A 48 2.88 -17.05 3.72
C LEU A 48 3.46 -16.30 2.53
N LYS A 49 4.51 -16.86 1.93
CA LYS A 49 5.08 -16.33 0.70
C LYS A 49 5.39 -17.47 -0.25
N GLY A 50 4.88 -17.36 -1.47
CA GLY A 50 5.22 -18.29 -2.53
C GLY A 50 4.59 -17.88 -3.84
N SER A 51 5.41 -17.78 -4.88
CA SER A 51 4.95 -17.50 -6.23
C SER A 51 4.07 -18.63 -6.75
N ASN A 52 2.89 -18.30 -7.28
CA ASN A 52 1.96 -19.28 -7.88
C ASN A 52 1.44 -20.36 -6.93
N ILE A 53 1.55 -20.18 -5.61
CA ILE A 53 0.96 -21.11 -4.66
C ILE A 53 -0.51 -20.75 -4.43
N HIS A 54 -1.38 -21.76 -4.52
CA HIS A 54 -2.80 -21.68 -4.22
C HIS A 54 -3.04 -22.06 -2.75
N ILE A 55 -3.83 -21.27 -2.03
CA ILE A 55 -3.97 -21.40 -0.56
C ILE A 55 -5.43 -21.32 -0.15
N LEU A 56 -5.85 -22.24 0.71
CA LEU A 56 -7.13 -22.21 1.40
C LEU A 56 -6.89 -22.12 2.91
N ILE A 57 -7.37 -21.04 3.53
CA ILE A 57 -7.33 -20.81 4.98
C ILE A 57 -8.76 -20.85 5.49
N LYS A 58 -9.07 -21.74 6.44
CA LYS A 58 -10.45 -21.84 6.95
C LYS A 58 -10.55 -22.09 8.45
N ASN A 59 -11.69 -21.71 9.02
CA ASN A 59 -12.13 -22.04 10.39
C ASN A 59 -11.25 -21.51 11.53
N PHE A 60 -10.40 -20.50 11.31
CA PHE A 60 -9.61 -19.92 12.41
C PHE A 60 -10.44 -18.99 13.26
N ASN A 61 -10.67 -19.34 14.53
CA ASN A 61 -11.46 -18.53 15.45
C ASN A 61 -10.59 -17.87 16.53
N SER A 62 -9.77 -16.88 16.15
CA SER A 62 -8.90 -16.18 17.10
C SER A 62 -8.63 -14.72 16.69
N ASN A 63 -9.18 -13.80 17.47
CA ASN A 63 -8.91 -12.35 17.39
C ASN A 63 -7.45 -11.96 17.72
N LYS A 64 -6.55 -12.92 17.98
CA LYS A 64 -5.11 -12.68 18.15
C LYS A 64 -4.32 -12.98 16.87
N ASN A 65 -4.87 -13.76 15.95
CA ASN A 65 -4.15 -14.24 14.79
C ASN A 65 -4.02 -13.17 13.71
N ARG A 66 -2.81 -12.99 13.20
CA ARG A 66 -2.46 -12.09 12.10
C ARG A 66 -1.96 -12.92 10.93
N ILE A 67 -2.66 -12.78 9.82
CA ILE A 67 -2.35 -13.43 8.56
C ILE A 67 -1.72 -12.41 7.63
N SER A 68 -0.57 -12.74 7.06
CA SER A 68 0.02 -11.99 5.96
C SER A 68 0.38 -12.93 4.82
N ILE A 69 -0.20 -12.68 3.66
CA ILE A 69 -0.01 -13.49 2.44
C ILE A 69 0.64 -12.59 1.41
N ASN A 70 1.73 -13.08 0.82
CA ASN A 70 2.52 -12.34 -0.14
C ASN A 70 2.85 -13.19 -1.37
N SER A 71 2.50 -12.66 -2.56
CA SER A 71 2.85 -13.26 -3.85
C SER A 71 2.17 -14.61 -4.18
N CYS A 72 1.11 -14.99 -3.45
CA CYS A 72 0.33 -16.22 -3.67
C CYS A 72 -0.87 -15.97 -4.60
N LYS A 73 -1.31 -16.95 -5.38
CA LYS A 73 -2.48 -16.86 -6.29
C LYS A 73 -3.67 -17.61 -5.73
N ASN A 74 -4.89 -17.31 -6.20
CA ASN A 74 -6.14 -17.99 -5.83
C ASN A 74 -6.23 -18.26 -4.31
N VAL A 75 -6.05 -17.19 -3.54
CA VAL A 75 -6.07 -17.27 -2.08
C VAL A 75 -7.52 -17.27 -1.62
N ASN A 76 -7.94 -18.30 -0.90
CA ASN A 76 -9.27 -18.39 -0.30
C ASN A 76 -9.14 -18.31 1.22
N VAL A 77 -9.83 -17.36 1.83
CA VAL A 77 -9.89 -17.22 3.29
C VAL A 77 -11.36 -17.23 3.72
N GLU A 78 -11.76 -18.25 4.47
CA GLU A 78 -13.17 -18.56 4.73
C GLU A 78 -13.44 -18.82 6.21
N ASP A 79 -14.59 -18.38 6.72
CA ASP A 79 -15.07 -18.71 8.07
C ASP A 79 -14.04 -18.44 9.18
N CYS A 80 -13.41 -17.26 9.14
CA CYS A 80 -12.31 -16.89 10.05
C CYS A 80 -12.62 -15.64 10.89
N ILE A 81 -12.19 -15.65 12.15
CA ILE A 81 -12.14 -14.52 13.07
C ILE A 81 -10.66 -14.21 13.35
N LEU A 82 -10.19 -13.03 12.93
CA LEU A 82 -8.77 -12.67 12.87
C LEU A 82 -8.50 -11.28 13.44
N LYS A 83 -7.29 -11.06 13.95
CA LYS A 83 -6.81 -9.71 14.25
C LYS A 83 -6.56 -8.91 12.98
N SER A 84 -5.88 -9.52 12.01
CA SER A 84 -5.61 -8.86 10.73
C SER A 84 -5.41 -9.83 9.60
N CYS A 85 -5.86 -9.46 8.41
CA CYS A 85 -5.58 -10.13 7.16
C CYS A 85 -4.86 -9.15 6.21
N ILE A 86 -3.67 -9.50 5.75
CA ILE A 86 -2.83 -8.68 4.87
C ILE A 86 -2.58 -9.46 3.59
N LEU A 87 -2.98 -8.89 2.46
CA LEU A 87 -2.76 -9.41 1.13
C LEU A 87 -1.83 -8.47 0.37
N ASN A 88 -0.72 -9.02 -0.13
CA ASN A 88 0.22 -8.31 -0.99
C ASN A 88 0.51 -9.15 -2.23
N HIS A 89 0.39 -8.57 -3.43
CA HIS A 89 0.67 -9.29 -4.69
C HIS A 89 -0.10 -10.61 -4.83
N SER A 90 -1.34 -10.65 -4.34
CA SER A 90 -2.17 -11.86 -4.33
C SER A 90 -3.39 -11.72 -5.25
N PRO A 91 -3.28 -12.08 -6.54
CA PRO A 91 -4.41 -11.99 -7.46
C PRO A 91 -5.42 -13.12 -7.23
N HIS A 92 -6.65 -12.91 -7.68
CA HIS A 92 -7.75 -13.89 -7.63
C HIS A 92 -8.08 -14.35 -6.20
N THR A 93 -8.08 -13.41 -5.25
CA THR A 93 -8.32 -13.73 -3.83
C THR A 93 -9.81 -13.71 -3.52
N ASN A 94 -10.32 -14.73 -2.82
CA ASN A 94 -11.67 -14.76 -2.30
C ASN A 94 -11.64 -14.74 -0.76
N ILE A 95 -12.27 -13.75 -0.16
CA ILE A 95 -12.45 -13.62 1.29
C ILE A 95 -13.93 -13.74 1.58
N ARG A 96 -14.33 -14.73 2.39
CA ARG A 96 -15.74 -14.93 2.72
C ARG A 96 -15.97 -15.22 4.20
N LYS A 97 -17.06 -14.68 4.76
CA LYS A 97 -17.47 -14.92 6.16
C LYS A 97 -16.33 -14.67 7.15
N ILE A 98 -15.61 -13.55 6.97
CA ILE A 98 -14.53 -13.16 7.86
C ILE A 98 -14.96 -12.04 8.79
N SER A 99 -14.53 -12.11 10.05
CA SER A 99 -14.50 -10.97 10.95
C SER A 99 -13.05 -10.59 11.27
N ALA A 100 -12.63 -9.36 10.96
CA ALA A 100 -11.28 -8.91 11.32
C ALA A 100 -11.18 -7.44 11.71
N ASP A 101 -10.26 -7.12 12.63
CA ASP A 101 -10.01 -5.72 12.99
C ASP A 101 -9.39 -4.93 11.83
N TYR A 102 -8.55 -5.59 11.02
CA TYR A 102 -7.82 -4.93 9.95
C TYR A 102 -7.65 -5.79 8.69
N LEU A 103 -8.11 -5.29 7.56
CA LEU A 103 -7.83 -5.83 6.22
C LEU A 103 -6.92 -4.87 5.46
N LYS A 104 -5.82 -5.38 4.91
CA LYS A 104 -4.95 -4.62 3.99
C LYS A 104 -4.86 -5.34 2.65
N ILE A 105 -5.14 -4.63 1.56
CA ILE A 105 -5.02 -5.12 0.20
C ILE A 105 -4.03 -4.22 -0.55
N SER A 106 -2.94 -4.79 -1.05
CA SER A 106 -1.92 -4.06 -1.83
C SER A 106 -1.48 -4.83 -3.07
N TYR A 107 -1.42 -4.17 -4.24
CA TYR A 107 -0.98 -4.80 -5.49
C TYR A 107 -1.74 -6.09 -5.85
N CYS A 108 -3.02 -6.18 -5.47
CA CYS A 108 -3.87 -7.33 -5.76
C CYS A 108 -4.81 -7.03 -6.92
N SER A 109 -5.24 -8.06 -7.65
CA SER A 109 -6.26 -7.95 -8.68
C SER A 109 -7.33 -9.01 -8.49
N TYR A 110 -8.56 -8.73 -8.93
CA TYR A 110 -9.68 -9.68 -8.89
C TYR A 110 -9.88 -10.25 -7.48
N THR A 111 -10.07 -9.36 -6.50
CA THR A 111 -10.31 -9.77 -5.11
C THR A 111 -11.77 -9.60 -4.76
N ASP A 112 -12.41 -10.68 -4.37
CA ASP A 112 -13.79 -10.71 -3.93
C ASP A 112 -13.84 -10.83 -2.40
N VAL A 113 -14.60 -9.96 -1.75
CA VAL A 113 -14.80 -9.95 -0.30
C VAL A 113 -16.29 -10.03 -0.03
N LYS A 114 -16.76 -11.13 0.57
CA LYS A 114 -18.18 -11.44 0.71
C LYS A 114 -18.56 -11.73 2.17
N ASP A 115 -19.75 -11.33 2.59
CA ASP A 115 -20.35 -11.68 3.88
C ASP A 115 -19.41 -11.40 5.10
N SER A 116 -18.62 -10.32 5.06
CA SER A 116 -17.50 -10.10 5.99
C SER A 116 -17.59 -8.78 6.77
N VAL A 117 -17.01 -8.75 7.97
CA VAL A 117 -17.02 -7.61 8.89
C VAL A 117 -15.61 -7.11 9.17
N PHE A 118 -15.36 -5.81 8.94
CA PHE A 118 -14.05 -5.19 9.17
C PHE A 118 -14.15 -3.89 9.97
N LYS A 119 -13.32 -3.75 11.02
CA LYS A 119 -13.18 -2.44 11.68
C LYS A 119 -12.42 -1.44 10.81
N ARG A 120 -11.37 -1.89 10.11
CA ARG A 120 -10.54 -1.04 9.25
C ARG A 120 -10.13 -1.78 7.99
N VAL A 121 -10.31 -1.15 6.83
CA VAL A 121 -9.84 -1.63 5.54
C VAL A 121 -8.86 -0.61 4.96
N LYS A 122 -7.69 -1.07 4.50
CA LYS A 122 -6.73 -0.26 3.75
C LYS A 122 -6.50 -0.85 2.38
N ILE A 123 -6.87 -0.11 1.34
CA ILE A 123 -6.60 -0.45 -0.06
C ILE A 123 -5.55 0.52 -0.57
N GLN A 124 -4.44 0.03 -1.08
CA GLN A 124 -3.35 0.87 -1.55
C GLN A 124 -2.63 0.23 -2.73
N ASN A 125 -1.99 1.06 -3.56
CA ASN A 125 -1.04 0.66 -4.60
C ASN A 125 -1.61 -0.26 -5.69
N SER A 126 -1.91 0.31 -6.87
CA SER A 126 -2.23 -0.37 -8.14
C SER A 126 -3.14 -1.61 -8.02
N THR A 127 -4.10 -1.55 -7.12
CA THR A 127 -5.10 -2.61 -6.92
C THR A 127 -6.23 -2.43 -7.93
N LEU A 128 -6.68 -3.51 -8.57
CA LEU A 128 -7.70 -3.49 -9.63
C LEU A 128 -8.79 -4.54 -9.35
N HIS A 129 -10.03 -4.25 -9.73
CA HIS A 129 -11.16 -5.19 -9.63
C HIS A 129 -11.32 -5.81 -8.23
N ILE A 130 -11.67 -4.97 -7.26
CA ILE A 130 -11.97 -5.40 -5.89
C ILE A 130 -13.47 -5.28 -5.65
N SER A 131 -14.13 -6.36 -5.30
CA SER A 131 -15.56 -6.36 -4.98
C SER A 131 -15.76 -6.59 -3.48
N PHE A 132 -16.65 -5.81 -2.88
CA PHE A 132 -17.17 -6.06 -1.54
C PHE A 132 -18.68 -6.31 -1.66
N LEU A 133 -19.14 -7.48 -1.23
CA LEU A 133 -20.55 -7.89 -1.27
C LEU A 133 -21.02 -8.22 0.15
N ASN A 134 -22.17 -7.69 0.57
CA ASN A 134 -22.76 -7.97 1.88
C ASN A 134 -21.80 -7.77 3.06
N CYS A 135 -20.92 -6.76 2.98
CA CYS A 135 -19.91 -6.51 4.01
C CYS A 135 -20.32 -5.39 4.97
N THR A 136 -19.74 -5.37 6.16
CA THR A 136 -19.81 -4.22 7.08
C THR A 136 -18.41 -3.69 7.36
N ILE A 137 -18.16 -2.42 7.03
CA ILE A 137 -16.85 -1.79 7.13
C ILE A 137 -16.95 -0.49 7.93
N ASN A 138 -16.30 -0.41 9.09
CA ASN A 138 -16.36 0.81 9.91
C ASN A 138 -15.51 1.94 9.33
N ARG A 139 -14.34 1.62 8.79
CA ARG A 139 -13.45 2.62 8.22
C ARG A 139 -12.70 2.05 7.03
N ILE A 140 -12.73 2.74 5.91
CA ILE A 140 -11.93 2.40 4.74
C ILE A 140 -10.98 3.55 4.37
N ARG A 141 -9.72 3.20 4.11
CA ARG A 141 -8.69 4.08 3.57
C ARG A 141 -8.28 3.55 2.21
N LYS A 142 -8.59 4.26 1.13
CA LYS A 142 -8.20 3.86 -0.22
C LYS A 142 -7.25 4.87 -0.87
N SER A 143 -6.22 4.39 -1.57
CA SER A 143 -5.52 5.22 -2.55
C SER A 143 -6.41 5.44 -3.78
N HIS A 144 -5.97 6.25 -4.74
CA HIS A 144 -6.66 6.44 -6.02
C HIS A 144 -6.57 5.17 -6.91
N THR A 145 -7.28 4.12 -6.51
CA THR A 145 -7.38 2.83 -7.22
C THR A 145 -8.73 2.75 -7.92
N ARG A 146 -8.72 2.41 -9.21
CA ARG A 146 -9.93 2.21 -10.03
C ARG A 146 -10.45 0.78 -9.85
N GLY A 147 -11.76 0.57 -10.10
CA GLY A 147 -12.37 -0.76 -10.09
C GLY A 147 -12.60 -1.34 -8.70
N ILE A 148 -13.01 -0.51 -7.72
CA ILE A 148 -13.53 -1.01 -6.44
C ILE A 148 -15.05 -0.91 -6.49
N ASN A 149 -15.74 -2.03 -6.35
CA ASN A 149 -17.20 -2.11 -6.29
C ASN A 149 -17.67 -2.44 -4.86
N PHE A 150 -18.74 -1.81 -4.42
CA PHE A 150 -19.39 -2.07 -3.14
C PHE A 150 -20.86 -2.37 -3.39
N GLU A 151 -21.26 -3.61 -3.17
CA GLU A 151 -22.62 -4.08 -3.34
C GLU A 151 -23.17 -4.52 -1.97
N ASN A 152 -24.34 -4.01 -1.58
CA ASN A 152 -24.98 -4.27 -0.29
C ASN A 152 -24.02 -4.16 0.92
N THR A 153 -23.04 -3.26 0.81
CA THR A 153 -21.96 -3.13 1.79
C THR A 153 -22.14 -1.85 2.60
N LYS A 154 -22.25 -1.99 3.92
CA LYS A 154 -22.39 -0.87 4.85
C LYS A 154 -21.03 -0.27 5.17
N ILE A 155 -20.79 0.99 4.80
CA ILE A 155 -19.54 1.70 5.07
C ILE A 155 -19.82 2.89 5.99
N LEU A 156 -19.18 2.97 7.16
CA LEU A 156 -19.39 4.09 8.08
C LEU A 156 -18.51 5.31 7.74
N LYS A 157 -17.24 5.11 7.38
CA LYS A 157 -16.31 6.22 7.07
C LYS A 157 -15.37 5.88 5.92
N LEU A 158 -15.40 6.69 4.86
CA LEU A 158 -14.54 6.56 3.68
C LEU A 158 -13.49 7.67 3.63
N TYR A 159 -12.22 7.30 3.54
CA TYR A 159 -11.09 8.22 3.37
C TYR A 159 -10.34 7.87 2.08
N THR A 160 -10.29 8.82 1.15
CA THR A 160 -9.52 8.69 -0.09
C THR A 160 -8.27 9.56 0.00
N TYR A 161 -7.10 9.03 -0.35
CA TYR A 161 -5.86 9.80 -0.41
C TYR A 161 -5.16 9.60 -1.77
N LYS A 162 -4.59 10.67 -2.33
CA LYS A 162 -3.70 10.57 -3.50
C LYS A 162 -2.29 10.21 -3.02
N SER A 163 -1.65 9.29 -3.74
CA SER A 163 -0.23 8.96 -3.52
C SER A 163 0.63 10.10 -4.07
N ILE A 164 1.70 10.45 -3.37
CA ILE A 164 2.71 11.44 -3.79
C ILE A 164 3.23 11.14 -5.21
N LYS A 165 3.36 9.85 -5.57
CA LYS A 165 3.80 9.43 -6.91
C LYS A 165 2.83 9.87 -8.02
N TYR A 166 1.53 9.89 -7.75
CA TYR A 166 0.53 10.36 -8.72
C TYR A 166 0.44 11.88 -8.76
N ILE A 167 0.69 12.56 -7.63
CA ILE A 167 0.87 14.01 -7.59
C ILE A 167 2.01 14.41 -8.55
N PHE A 168 3.18 13.77 -8.45
CA PHE A 168 4.28 14.05 -9.40
C PHE A 168 3.98 13.71 -10.86
N SER A 169 3.10 12.72 -11.12
CA SER A 169 2.67 12.37 -12.47
C SER A 169 1.73 13.42 -13.07
N ASP A 170 0.78 13.94 -12.30
CA ASP A 170 -0.19 14.95 -12.77
C ASP A 170 0.52 16.30 -13.03
N TYR A 171 1.56 16.62 -12.25
CA TYR A 171 2.36 17.84 -12.41
C TYR A 171 3.65 17.65 -13.21
N LYS A 172 3.80 16.55 -13.94
CA LYS A 172 5.05 16.21 -14.63
C LYS A 172 5.49 17.31 -15.59
N LEU A 173 4.56 17.95 -16.30
CA LEU A 173 4.85 19.08 -17.17
C LEU A 173 5.28 20.31 -16.38
N ALA A 174 4.53 20.72 -15.35
CA ALA A 174 4.87 21.88 -14.53
C ALA A 174 6.21 21.70 -13.79
N PHE A 175 6.50 20.49 -13.31
CA PHE A 175 7.76 20.15 -12.66
C PHE A 175 8.93 20.18 -13.65
N VAL A 176 8.76 19.63 -14.85
CA VAL A 176 9.75 19.72 -15.93
C VAL A 176 9.96 21.18 -16.36
N THR A 177 8.90 21.98 -16.48
CA THR A 177 9.01 23.42 -16.79
C THR A 177 9.76 24.16 -15.70
N VAL A 178 9.48 23.91 -14.42
CA VAL A 178 10.17 24.56 -13.29
C VAL A 178 11.64 24.16 -13.27
N ILE A 179 11.97 22.88 -13.47
CA ILE A 179 13.37 22.43 -13.58
C ILE A 179 14.04 23.08 -14.79
N SER A 180 13.39 23.11 -15.94
CA SER A 180 13.93 23.69 -17.18
C SER A 180 14.15 25.20 -17.07
N VAL A 181 13.22 25.92 -16.45
CA VAL A 181 13.34 27.37 -16.23
C VAL A 181 14.42 27.65 -15.20
N THR A 182 14.47 26.89 -14.10
CA THR A 182 15.54 27.07 -13.10
C THR A 182 16.91 26.72 -13.65
N THR A 183 17.07 25.65 -14.45
CA THR A 183 18.33 25.35 -15.14
C THR A 183 18.67 26.41 -16.19
N GLY A 184 17.71 26.90 -16.97
CA GLY A 184 17.93 27.99 -17.92
C GLY A 184 18.41 29.28 -17.23
N ILE A 185 17.81 29.64 -16.10
CA ILE A 185 18.24 30.77 -15.27
C ILE A 185 19.66 30.53 -14.72
N LEU A 186 19.95 29.32 -14.24
CA LEU A 186 21.27 28.96 -13.71
C LEU A 186 22.35 29.03 -14.79
N ILE A 187 22.07 28.54 -16.00
CA ILE A 187 22.97 28.60 -17.16
C ILE A 187 23.16 30.05 -17.62
N PHE A 188 22.09 30.85 -17.70
CA PHE A 188 22.17 32.27 -18.04
C PHE A 188 23.09 33.03 -17.07
N PHE A 189 22.90 32.83 -15.77
CA PHE A 189 23.77 33.43 -14.76
C PHE A 189 25.20 32.87 -14.83
N LEU A 190 25.38 31.57 -15.03
CA LEU A 190 26.71 30.97 -15.23
C LEU A 190 27.48 31.62 -16.38
N ILE A 191 26.83 31.81 -17.53
CA ILE A 191 27.43 32.47 -18.70
C ILE A 191 27.73 33.94 -18.41
N PHE A 192 26.76 34.67 -17.86
CA PHE A 192 26.90 36.09 -17.54
C PHE A 192 28.01 36.36 -16.50
N PHE A 193 28.13 35.49 -15.49
CA PHE A 193 29.17 35.59 -14.45
C PHE A 193 30.51 35.00 -14.87
N TYR A 194 30.58 34.16 -15.91
CA TYR A 194 31.84 33.70 -16.48
C TYR A 194 32.64 34.89 -17.04
N SER A 195 31.95 35.88 -17.60
CA SER A 195 32.49 37.14 -18.14
C SER A 195 32.92 38.19 -17.10
N LEU A 196 32.65 37.99 -15.80
CA LEU A 196 33.04 38.93 -14.74
C LEU A 196 34.46 38.63 -14.20
N PRO A 197 35.20 39.63 -13.70
CA PRO A 197 36.55 39.43 -13.16
C PRO A 197 36.53 38.54 -11.90
N MET A 198 37.58 37.71 -11.71
CA MET A 198 37.63 36.62 -10.70
C MET A 198 37.26 37.04 -9.26
N GLY A 199 37.51 38.29 -8.87
CA GLY A 199 37.25 38.79 -7.51
C GLY A 199 35.77 38.80 -7.08
N THR A 200 34.81 38.89 -8.02
CA THR A 200 33.37 38.94 -7.70
C THR A 200 32.67 37.58 -7.77
N LYS A 201 33.32 36.57 -8.38
CA LYS A 201 32.75 35.22 -8.56
C LYS A 201 32.55 34.48 -7.24
N GLY A 202 33.42 34.71 -6.26
CA GLY A 202 33.42 33.98 -4.97
C GLY A 202 32.23 34.29 -4.05
N VAL A 203 31.59 35.46 -4.19
CA VAL A 203 30.50 35.90 -3.30
C VAL A 203 29.12 35.72 -3.93
N ILE A 204 29.02 35.88 -5.25
CA ILE A 204 27.73 35.90 -5.95
C ILE A 204 27.18 34.47 -6.18
N TYR A 205 28.07 33.50 -6.43
CA TYR A 205 27.68 32.12 -6.72
C TYR A 205 26.94 31.44 -5.56
N PRO A 206 27.40 31.54 -4.29
CA PRO A 206 26.67 30.99 -3.15
C PRO A 206 25.31 31.65 -2.91
N ILE A 207 25.18 32.96 -3.13
CA ILE A 207 23.93 33.72 -2.93
C ILE A 207 22.86 33.28 -3.93
N LEU A 208 23.23 33.12 -5.21
CA LEU A 208 22.30 32.61 -6.24
C LEU A 208 21.86 31.18 -5.95
N LEU A 209 22.78 30.33 -5.49
CA LEU A 209 22.49 28.95 -5.14
C LEU A 209 21.54 28.86 -3.94
N LEU A 210 21.76 29.71 -2.92
CA LEU A 210 20.86 29.84 -1.76
C LEU A 210 19.48 30.37 -2.20
N GLY A 211 19.44 31.39 -3.05
CA GLY A 211 18.21 31.97 -3.58
C GLY A 211 17.38 30.97 -4.38
N GLY A 212 18.03 30.16 -5.22
CA GLY A 212 17.39 29.07 -5.96
C GLY A 212 16.80 27.99 -5.04
N LEU A 213 17.54 27.61 -3.99
CA LEU A 213 17.06 26.65 -2.99
C LEU A 213 15.83 27.18 -2.21
N ILE A 214 15.86 28.44 -1.81
CA ILE A 214 14.73 29.09 -1.11
C ILE A 214 13.51 29.17 -2.03
N PHE A 215 13.70 29.57 -3.30
CA PHE A 215 12.62 29.61 -4.28
C PHE A 215 11.99 28.22 -4.49
N LEU A 216 12.81 27.17 -4.63
CA LEU A 216 12.34 25.80 -4.75
C LEU A 216 11.53 25.37 -3.52
N MET A 217 12.00 25.68 -2.30
CA MET A 217 11.28 25.37 -1.07
C MET A 217 9.92 26.08 -0.99
N ILE A 218 9.86 27.37 -1.34
CA ILE A 218 8.61 28.15 -1.35
C ILE A 218 7.63 27.57 -2.37
N PHE A 219 8.12 27.24 -3.56
CA PHE A 219 7.31 26.65 -4.63
C PHE A 219 6.72 25.29 -4.22
N LEU A 220 7.54 24.41 -3.64
CA LEU A 220 7.08 23.11 -3.11
C LEU A 220 6.05 23.28 -1.99
N LYS A 221 6.26 24.27 -1.10
CA LYS A 221 5.31 24.60 -0.02
C LYS A 221 3.98 25.12 -0.57
N TYR A 222 4.01 25.94 -1.61
CA TYR A 222 2.82 26.47 -2.30
C TYR A 222 2.01 25.34 -2.96
N ILE A 223 2.66 24.44 -3.70
CA ILE A 223 2.00 23.26 -4.29
C ILE A 223 1.31 22.44 -3.18
N SER A 224 2.04 22.10 -2.12
CA SER A 224 1.50 21.33 -0.99
C SER A 224 0.32 22.01 -0.29
N TRP A 225 0.30 23.35 -0.24
CA TRP A 225 -0.81 24.10 0.34
C TRP A 225 -2.03 24.11 -0.58
N ARG A 226 -1.84 24.36 -1.89
CA ARG A 226 -2.95 24.38 -2.87
C ARG A 226 -3.68 23.05 -2.93
N GLU A 227 -2.94 21.94 -2.92
CA GLU A 227 -3.54 20.59 -2.90
C GLU A 227 -4.39 20.34 -1.66
N ARG A 228 -3.94 20.80 -0.48
CA ARG A 228 -4.72 20.68 0.76
C ARG A 228 -6.03 21.47 0.70
N LYS A 229 -6.10 22.56 -0.07
CA LYS A 229 -7.32 23.33 -0.30
C LYS A 229 -8.29 22.61 -1.25
N GLU A 230 -7.81 22.16 -2.41
CA GLU A 230 -8.65 21.42 -3.38
C GLU A 230 -9.18 20.09 -2.82
N PHE A 231 -8.43 19.44 -1.93
CA PHE A 231 -8.90 18.23 -1.25
C PHE A 231 -10.06 18.49 -0.28
N ARG A 232 -10.09 19.65 0.40
CA ARG A 232 -11.19 20.01 1.29
C ARG A 232 -12.45 20.37 0.51
N SER A 233 -12.31 21.10 -0.60
CA SER A 233 -13.48 21.53 -1.38
C SER A 233 -14.19 20.37 -2.10
N LYS A 234 -13.51 19.24 -2.31
CA LYS A 234 -14.08 18.04 -2.96
C LYS A 234 -14.57 16.97 -1.97
N SER A 235 -14.33 17.13 -0.67
CA SER A 235 -14.82 16.20 0.36
C SER A 235 -16.17 16.60 0.97
N ASP A 236 -16.69 17.76 0.60
CA ASP A 236 -17.96 18.31 1.09
C ASP A 236 -19.13 18.06 0.10
N LEU A 237 -18.93 17.20 -0.91
CA LEU A 237 -19.92 16.65 -1.84
C LEU A 237 -20.00 15.13 -1.64
#